data_AF-A0A2S8FIM9-F1
#
_entry.id   AF-A0A2S8FIM9-F1
#
_cell.length_a   1.000
_cell.length_b   1.000
_cell.length_c   1.000
_cell.angle_alpha   90.00
_cell.angle_beta   90.00
_cell.angle_gamma   90.00
#
_symmetry.space_group_name_H-M   'P 1'
#
loop_
_entity.id
_entity.type
_entity.pdbx_description
1 polymer ?
#
loop_
_entity_poly.entity_id
_entity_poly.type
_entity_poly.pdbx_seq_one_letter_code
_entity_poly.pdbx_strand_id
1 'polypeptide(L)'
;MDELSNLAERFSASPDAIWNKLRPAIDNKMLRDIAMADYGNGADQAYDLLRVIRDRGELPQPLPSQLDEVLHLTRWCDPDRPEKSPFAPGPTGQNGHLTRLFACAILLRAADTPACLYRHDSYDSTIAQALQSSKALGHDFDLALGQYLAWRLSQDEPLGELSYSLLGLLIVLLRTQPRQEIEPLVEHLAEILKRHEELVQAINGPLHSTEPCPSEFSIQQGFWKPLAKELNGYAEKINSPELRERLQFIALTLEE
;
A
#
# COMPACT_ATOMS: atom_id res chain seq x y z
N MET A 1 17.58 -14.66 -2.48
CA MET A 1 18.17 -13.40 -3.01
C MET A 1 18.07 -13.33 -4.53
N ASP A 2 18.49 -14.36 -5.27
CA ASP A 2 18.38 -14.36 -6.75
C ASP A 2 16.95 -14.23 -7.29
N GLU A 3 15.96 -14.78 -6.59
CA GLU A 3 14.55 -14.81 -7.02
C GLU A 3 13.84 -13.44 -6.87
N LEU A 4 14.10 -12.72 -5.78
CA LEU A 4 13.62 -11.34 -5.59
C LEU A 4 14.29 -10.37 -6.58
N SER A 5 15.52 -10.67 -6.99
CA SER A 5 16.24 -9.90 -8.00
C SER A 5 15.58 -10.00 -9.38
N ASN A 6 15.07 -11.18 -9.75
CA ASN A 6 14.30 -11.39 -10.99
C ASN A 6 12.96 -10.61 -10.97
N LEU A 7 12.28 -10.58 -9.83
CA LEU A 7 11.09 -9.74 -9.63
C LEU A 7 11.39 -8.25 -9.82
N ALA A 8 12.50 -7.78 -9.25
CA ALA A 8 12.93 -6.39 -9.38
C ALA A 8 13.21 -6.01 -10.84
N GLU A 9 13.87 -6.88 -11.62
CA GLU A 9 14.11 -6.66 -13.05
C GLU A 9 12.79 -6.62 -13.84
N ARG A 10 11.89 -7.59 -13.61
CA ARG A 10 10.62 -7.69 -14.35
C ARG A 10 9.73 -6.46 -14.17
N PHE A 11 9.75 -5.85 -12.99
CA PHE A 11 8.99 -4.63 -12.70
C PHE A 11 9.73 -3.34 -13.03
N SER A 12 10.99 -3.42 -13.50
CA SER A 12 11.87 -2.25 -13.59
C SER A 12 11.85 -1.47 -12.27
N ALA A 13 12.19 -2.18 -11.18
CA ALA A 13 12.11 -1.72 -9.81
C ALA A 13 12.66 -0.29 -9.66
N SER A 14 11.88 0.57 -9.01
CA SER A 14 12.21 1.98 -8.89
C SER A 14 11.61 2.58 -7.62
N PRO A 15 12.42 3.17 -6.73
CA PRO A 15 11.92 3.86 -5.54
C PRO A 15 11.08 5.10 -5.91
N ASP A 16 11.33 5.69 -7.07
CA ASP A 16 10.76 7.00 -7.43
C ASP A 16 9.62 6.89 -8.45
N ALA A 17 9.29 5.70 -8.93
CA ALA A 17 8.29 5.49 -10.00
C ALA A 17 6.93 6.12 -9.67
N ILE A 18 6.37 5.77 -8.50
CA ILE A 18 5.07 6.25 -8.04
C ILE A 18 5.09 7.77 -7.78
N TRP A 19 6.20 8.28 -7.24
CA TRP A 19 6.40 9.69 -6.96
C TRP A 19 6.44 10.54 -8.23
N ASN A 20 7.19 10.06 -9.23
CA ASN A 20 7.30 10.71 -10.54
C ASN A 20 5.97 10.74 -11.28
N LYS A 21 5.04 9.82 -11.00
CA LYS A 21 3.68 9.86 -11.57
C LYS A 21 2.75 10.78 -10.80
N LEU A 22 2.80 10.77 -9.47
CA LEU A 22 1.87 11.54 -8.66
C LEU A 22 2.19 13.04 -8.66
N ARG A 23 3.45 13.44 -8.47
CA ARG A 23 3.83 14.86 -8.36
C ARG A 23 3.25 15.76 -9.47
N PRO A 24 3.31 15.40 -10.76
CA PRO A 24 2.69 16.23 -11.82
C PRO A 24 1.16 16.15 -11.86
N ALA A 25 0.54 15.13 -11.26
CA ALA A 25 -0.92 14.94 -11.23
C ALA A 25 -1.61 15.67 -10.06
N ILE A 26 -0.84 16.21 -9.10
CA ILE A 26 -1.37 16.85 -7.89
C ILE A 26 -1.44 18.38 -8.07
N ASP A 27 -2.64 18.93 -8.02
CA ASP A 27 -2.83 20.38 -8.11
C ASP A 27 -2.76 21.09 -6.73
N ASN A 28 -2.80 22.42 -6.73
CA ASN A 28 -2.76 23.21 -5.48
C ASN A 28 -3.98 22.96 -4.58
N LYS A 29 -5.14 22.65 -5.15
CA LYS A 29 -6.34 22.38 -4.37
C LYS A 29 -6.18 21.06 -3.62
N MET A 30 -5.67 20.02 -4.26
CA MET A 30 -5.36 18.74 -3.64
C MET A 30 -4.36 18.89 -2.50
N LEU A 31 -3.28 19.67 -2.69
CA LEU A 31 -2.35 19.98 -1.59
C LEU A 31 -3.03 20.68 -0.42
N ARG A 32 -3.97 21.60 -0.70
CA ARG A 32 -4.73 22.29 0.33
C ARG A 32 -5.69 21.34 1.04
N ASP A 33 -6.32 20.42 0.31
CA ASP A 33 -7.21 19.41 0.88
C ASP A 33 -6.45 18.52 1.88
N ILE A 34 -5.23 18.07 1.54
CA ILE A 34 -4.35 17.33 2.48
C ILE A 34 -4.07 18.19 3.71
N ALA A 35 -3.58 19.41 3.50
CA ALA A 35 -3.20 20.31 4.59
C ALA A 35 -4.35 20.61 5.57
N MET A 36 -5.60 20.54 5.11
CA MET A 36 -6.79 20.79 5.92
C MET A 36 -7.33 19.55 6.65
N ALA A 37 -6.74 18.37 6.46
CA ALA A 37 -7.26 17.09 6.98
C ALA A 37 -7.44 17.08 8.52
N ASP A 38 -6.56 17.78 9.25
CA ASP A 38 -6.65 17.97 10.71
C ASP A 38 -7.49 19.22 11.06
N TYR A 39 -8.68 19.35 10.46
CA TYR A 39 -9.58 20.49 10.67
C TYR A 39 -8.93 21.87 10.45
N GLY A 40 -7.91 21.94 9.59
CA GLY A 40 -7.15 23.15 9.28
C GLY A 40 -6.05 23.53 10.28
N ASN A 41 -5.83 22.73 11.33
CA ASN A 41 -4.73 22.94 12.25
C ASN A 41 -3.39 22.87 11.51
N GLY A 42 -2.55 23.90 11.67
CA GLY A 42 -1.25 24.02 11.00
C GLY A 42 -1.26 23.88 9.47
N ALA A 43 -2.41 24.09 8.81
CA ALA A 43 -2.60 23.83 7.39
C ALA A 43 -1.63 24.63 6.49
N ASP A 44 -1.34 25.89 6.81
CA ASP A 44 -0.43 26.69 5.99
C ASP A 44 1.00 26.13 6.01
N GLN A 45 1.47 25.67 7.18
CA GLN A 45 2.78 25.01 7.32
C GLN A 45 2.83 23.69 6.54
N ALA A 46 1.79 22.86 6.67
CA ALA A 46 1.72 21.60 5.95
C ALA A 46 1.66 21.83 4.43
N TYR A 47 0.88 22.81 3.98
CA TYR A 47 0.75 23.17 2.57
C TYR A 47 2.08 23.61 1.95
N ASP A 48 2.87 24.44 2.64
CA ASP A 48 4.18 24.87 2.16
C ASP A 48 5.16 23.70 1.98
N LEU A 49 5.18 22.77 2.94
CA LEU A 49 5.99 21.56 2.86
C LEU A 49 5.53 20.64 1.72
N LEU A 50 4.22 20.45 1.59
CA LEU A 50 3.61 19.67 0.52
C LEU A 50 3.92 20.23 -0.87
N ARG A 51 3.96 21.56 -1.02
CA ARG A 51 4.41 22.21 -2.26
C ARG A 51 5.87 21.89 -2.56
N VAL A 52 6.76 21.95 -1.57
CA VAL A 52 8.16 21.58 -1.75
C VAL A 52 8.30 20.12 -2.18
N ILE A 53 7.56 19.21 -1.56
CA ILE A 53 7.53 17.79 -1.95
C ILE A 53 7.05 17.63 -3.40
N ARG A 54 5.93 18.27 -3.76
CA ARG A 54 5.38 18.20 -5.12
C ARG A 54 6.30 18.84 -6.17
N ASP A 55 6.78 20.05 -5.93
CA ASP A 55 7.48 20.86 -6.92
C ASP A 55 8.94 20.44 -7.06
N ARG A 56 9.59 20.04 -5.95
CA ARG A 56 11.03 19.74 -5.90
C ARG A 56 11.36 18.29 -5.61
N GLY A 57 10.44 17.52 -5.04
CA GLY A 57 10.71 16.13 -4.63
C GLY A 57 11.58 16.06 -3.38
N GLU A 58 11.48 17.07 -2.52
CA GLU A 58 12.27 17.13 -1.31
C GLU A 58 11.40 16.74 -0.13
N LEU A 59 11.70 15.58 0.45
CA LEU A 59 11.03 15.06 1.63
C LEU A 59 11.79 15.54 2.89
N PRO A 60 11.17 16.32 3.79
CA PRO A 60 11.81 16.68 5.05
C PRO A 60 12.02 15.44 5.93
N GLN A 61 13.18 15.36 6.58
CA GLN A 61 13.56 14.25 7.46
C GLN A 61 14.10 14.79 8.80
N PRO A 62 13.48 14.45 9.95
CA PRO A 62 12.23 13.70 10.09
C PRO A 62 11.02 14.49 9.52
N LEU A 63 9.90 13.79 9.27
CA LEU A 63 8.64 14.47 8.93
C LEU A 63 8.22 15.41 10.07
N PRO A 64 7.98 16.71 9.79
CA PRO A 64 7.41 17.62 10.78
C PRO A 64 6.06 17.11 11.26
N SER A 65 5.78 17.22 12.57
CA SER A 65 4.61 16.58 13.20
C SER A 65 3.28 16.90 12.53
N GLN A 66 3.08 18.15 12.09
CA GLN A 66 1.84 18.53 11.41
C GLN A 66 1.72 17.91 10.02
N LEU A 67 2.83 17.81 9.28
CA LEU A 67 2.85 17.16 7.97
C LEU A 67 2.53 15.67 8.11
N ASP A 68 3.15 15.03 9.09
CA ASP A 68 2.94 13.61 9.42
C ASP A 68 1.46 13.32 9.72
N GLU A 69 0.86 14.10 10.63
CA GLU A 69 -0.54 13.98 11.01
C GLU A 69 -1.48 14.08 9.80
N VAL A 70 -1.37 15.15 9.00
CA VAL A 70 -2.31 15.34 7.88
C VAL A 70 -2.16 14.28 6.78
N LEU A 71 -0.97 13.71 6.61
CA LEU A 71 -0.75 12.58 5.70
C LEU A 71 -1.43 11.31 6.22
N HIS A 72 -1.29 11.00 7.51
CA HIS A 72 -1.97 9.87 8.15
C HIS A 72 -3.50 10.03 8.08
N LEU A 73 -4.03 11.21 8.39
CA LEU A 73 -5.48 11.49 8.30
C LEU A 73 -5.99 11.37 6.86
N THR A 74 -5.24 11.91 5.89
CA THR A 74 -5.62 11.81 4.47
C THR A 74 -5.64 10.36 3.98
N ARG A 75 -4.71 9.51 4.44
CA ARG A 75 -4.70 8.07 4.13
C ARG A 75 -6.01 7.39 4.54
N TRP A 76 -6.67 7.87 5.60
CA TRP A 76 -7.92 7.33 6.12
C TRP A 76 -9.18 7.84 5.42
N CYS A 77 -9.07 8.77 4.47
CA CYS A 77 -10.21 9.18 3.68
C CYS A 77 -10.69 8.05 2.75
N ASP A 78 -12.00 7.99 2.52
CA ASP A 78 -12.62 7.12 1.52
C ASP A 78 -13.15 8.00 0.36
N PRO A 79 -12.42 8.10 -0.76
CA PRO A 79 -12.82 8.89 -1.93
C PRO A 79 -14.16 8.49 -2.55
N ASP A 80 -14.60 7.24 -2.32
CA ASP A 80 -15.86 6.69 -2.82
C ASP A 80 -17.01 6.88 -1.82
N ARG A 81 -16.68 7.08 -0.53
CA ARG A 81 -17.65 7.24 0.58
C ARG A 81 -17.17 8.28 1.60
N PRO A 82 -17.07 9.56 1.22
CA PRO A 82 -16.48 10.62 2.04
C PRO A 82 -17.19 10.82 3.39
N GLU A 83 -18.50 10.53 3.45
CA GLU A 83 -19.34 10.74 4.65
C GLU A 83 -19.05 9.78 5.80
N LYS A 84 -18.25 8.73 5.57
CA LYS A 84 -17.92 7.71 6.58
C LYS A 84 -16.58 7.93 7.27
N SER A 85 -15.86 9.00 6.94
CA SER A 85 -14.59 9.30 7.60
C SER A 85 -14.83 9.88 9.01
N PRO A 86 -14.09 9.44 10.04
CA PRO A 86 -14.14 10.07 11.37
C PRO A 86 -13.50 11.48 11.40
N PHE A 87 -12.90 11.91 10.29
CA PHE A 87 -12.21 13.19 10.12
C PHE A 87 -12.89 14.06 9.04
N ALA A 88 -12.35 15.25 8.79
CA ALA A 88 -12.88 16.14 7.76
C ALA A 88 -13.01 15.39 6.41
N PRO A 89 -14.17 15.50 5.72
CA PRO A 89 -14.39 14.76 4.49
C PRO A 89 -13.37 15.20 3.44
N GLY A 90 -12.58 14.24 2.97
CA GLY A 90 -11.59 14.45 1.93
C GLY A 90 -12.23 14.63 0.54
N PRO A 91 -11.40 14.94 -0.48
CA PRO A 91 -11.86 15.01 -1.87
C PRO A 91 -12.40 13.65 -2.32
N THR A 92 -13.33 13.67 -3.28
CA THR A 92 -14.02 12.46 -3.79
C THR A 92 -13.58 12.08 -5.20
N GLY A 93 -13.91 10.86 -5.61
CA GLY A 93 -13.66 10.34 -6.95
C GLY A 93 -12.17 10.37 -7.32
N GLN A 94 -11.87 10.67 -8.60
CA GLN A 94 -10.51 10.64 -9.12
C GLN A 94 -9.54 11.56 -8.33
N ASN A 95 -9.97 12.79 -8.01
CA ASN A 95 -9.15 13.71 -7.21
C ASN A 95 -8.95 13.18 -5.79
N GLY A 96 -9.95 12.55 -5.20
CA GLY A 96 -9.82 11.88 -3.90
C GLY A 96 -8.78 10.77 -3.91
N HIS A 97 -8.81 9.91 -4.92
CA HIS A 97 -7.82 8.84 -5.07
C HIS A 97 -6.41 9.38 -5.34
N LEU A 98 -6.26 10.43 -6.15
CA LEU A 98 -4.95 11.09 -6.36
C LEU A 98 -4.40 11.63 -5.04
N THR A 99 -5.21 12.38 -4.30
CA THR A 99 -4.85 12.95 -3.01
C THR A 99 -4.43 11.88 -2.00
N ARG A 100 -5.24 10.82 -1.85
CA ARG A 100 -4.95 9.70 -0.95
C ARG A 100 -3.70 8.94 -1.37
N LEU A 101 -3.54 8.63 -2.65
CA LEU A 101 -2.37 7.92 -3.16
C LEU A 101 -1.09 8.75 -3.01
N PHE A 102 -1.16 10.08 -3.17
CA PHE A 102 -0.05 10.98 -2.91
C PHE A 102 0.36 10.98 -1.43
N ALA A 103 -0.60 11.05 -0.51
CA ALA A 103 -0.32 10.93 0.92
C ALA A 103 0.33 9.58 1.25
N CYS A 104 -0.23 8.47 0.75
CA CYS A 104 0.37 7.13 0.91
C CYS A 104 1.79 7.06 0.35
N ALA A 105 2.06 7.61 -0.83
CA ALA A 105 3.40 7.57 -1.43
C ALA A 105 4.44 8.34 -0.61
N ILE A 106 4.05 9.45 0.03
CA ILE A 106 4.93 10.19 0.95
C ILE A 106 5.20 9.37 2.20
N LEU A 107 4.18 8.74 2.79
CA LEU A 107 4.32 7.90 3.98
C LEU A 107 5.21 6.68 3.73
N LEU A 108 5.02 6.02 2.59
CA LEU A 108 5.86 4.91 2.14
C LEU A 108 7.33 5.36 2.00
N ARG A 109 7.57 6.51 1.36
CA ARG A 109 8.92 7.06 1.19
C ARG A 109 9.57 7.48 2.51
N ALA A 110 8.78 7.93 3.46
CA ALA A 110 9.26 8.28 4.79
C ALA A 110 9.59 7.01 5.60
N ALA A 111 8.83 5.92 5.45
CA ALA A 111 9.14 4.62 6.04
C ALA A 111 10.51 4.05 5.57
N ASP A 112 10.95 4.37 4.35
CA ASP A 112 12.30 4.03 3.86
C ASP A 112 13.44 4.67 4.67
N THR A 113 13.16 5.68 5.50
CA THR A 113 14.17 6.53 6.12
C THR A 113 14.30 6.26 7.62
N PRO A 114 15.50 5.94 8.14
CA PRO A 114 15.74 5.73 9.58
C PRO A 114 15.24 6.86 10.49
N ALA A 115 15.32 8.11 10.02
CA ALA A 115 14.86 9.29 10.77
C ALA A 115 13.33 9.31 11.03
N CYS A 116 12.54 8.54 10.29
CA CYS A 116 11.08 8.52 10.36
C CYS A 116 10.50 7.20 10.91
N LEU A 117 11.34 6.17 11.12
CA LEU A 117 10.89 4.82 11.51
C LEU A 117 10.00 4.80 12.76
N TYR A 118 10.27 5.64 13.75
CA TYR A 118 9.52 5.65 15.02
C TYR A 118 8.10 6.21 14.92
N ARG A 119 7.68 6.73 13.76
CA ARG A 119 6.34 7.31 13.54
C ARG A 119 5.51 6.59 12.48
N HIS A 120 6.07 5.60 11.79
CA HIS A 120 5.36 4.83 10.76
C HIS A 120 4.80 3.53 11.33
N ASP A 121 3.73 3.64 12.10
CA ASP A 121 3.05 2.52 12.77
C ASP A 121 1.94 1.84 11.94
N SER A 122 1.92 2.02 10.61
CA SER A 122 0.82 1.49 9.77
C SER A 122 1.22 1.26 8.30
N TYR A 123 2.37 0.62 8.07
CA TYR A 123 2.83 0.31 6.70
C TYR A 123 1.82 -0.55 5.93
N ASP A 124 1.28 -1.58 6.61
CA ASP A 124 0.20 -2.46 6.15
C ASP A 124 -1.00 -1.69 5.58
N SER A 125 -1.52 -0.74 6.37
CA SER A 125 -2.65 0.09 6.05
C SER A 125 -2.34 1.02 4.87
N THR A 126 -1.10 1.53 4.82
CA THR A 126 -0.64 2.43 3.76
C THR A 126 -0.61 1.71 2.42
N ILE A 127 -0.12 0.46 2.38
CA ILE A 127 -0.16 -0.37 1.19
C ILE A 127 -1.60 -0.65 0.77
N ALA A 128 -2.48 -1.06 1.70
CA ALA A 128 -3.88 -1.36 1.39
C ALA A 128 -4.58 -0.17 0.71
N GLN A 129 -4.42 1.03 1.26
CA GLN A 129 -5.03 2.27 0.75
C GLN A 129 -4.39 2.71 -0.58
N ALA A 130 -3.07 2.52 -0.75
CA ALA A 130 -2.36 2.80 -1.99
C ALA A 130 -2.84 1.88 -3.12
N LEU A 131 -2.99 0.58 -2.86
CA LEU A 131 -3.48 -0.42 -3.84
C LEU A 131 -4.91 -0.13 -4.29
N GLN A 132 -5.78 0.30 -3.38
CA GLN A 132 -7.14 0.68 -3.76
C GLN A 132 -7.16 1.94 -4.65
N SER A 133 -6.35 2.94 -4.30
CA SER A 133 -6.32 4.21 -5.04
C SER A 133 -5.64 4.08 -6.40
N SER A 134 -4.54 3.34 -6.49
CA SER A 134 -3.85 3.08 -7.76
C SER A 134 -4.76 2.37 -8.76
N LYS A 135 -5.50 1.34 -8.32
CA LYS A 135 -6.53 0.68 -9.13
C LYS A 135 -7.57 1.65 -9.69
N ALA A 136 -8.09 2.52 -8.84
CA ALA A 136 -9.12 3.49 -9.24
C ALA A 136 -8.58 4.53 -10.25
N LEU A 137 -7.28 4.83 -10.20
CA LEU A 137 -6.61 5.76 -11.09
C LEU A 137 -6.13 5.10 -12.39
N GLY A 138 -6.00 3.77 -12.42
CA GLY A 138 -5.76 2.98 -13.61
C GLY A 138 -4.36 2.37 -13.70
N HIS A 139 -4.13 1.70 -14.83
CA HIS A 139 -2.99 0.81 -15.06
C HIS A 139 -1.63 1.45 -14.78
N ASP A 140 -1.42 2.70 -15.20
CA ASP A 140 -0.12 3.39 -15.04
C ASP A 140 0.24 3.62 -13.56
N PHE A 141 -0.76 3.86 -12.71
CA PHE A 141 -0.55 4.03 -11.26
C PHE A 141 -0.32 2.69 -10.56
N ASP A 142 -1.06 1.64 -10.95
CA ASP A 142 -0.80 0.27 -10.48
C ASP A 142 0.62 -0.16 -10.82
N LEU A 143 1.05 0.04 -12.07
CA LEU A 143 2.39 -0.30 -12.52
C LEU A 143 3.44 0.46 -11.70
N ALA A 144 3.31 1.78 -11.57
CA ALA A 144 4.24 2.62 -10.83
C ALA A 144 4.36 2.21 -9.35
N LEU A 145 3.25 1.84 -8.71
CA LEU A 145 3.25 1.29 -7.35
C LEU A 145 3.96 -0.09 -7.32
N GLY A 146 3.73 -0.94 -8.32
CA GLY A 146 4.44 -2.21 -8.47
C GLY A 146 5.96 -2.05 -8.57
N GLN A 147 6.45 -1.04 -9.31
CA GLN A 147 7.90 -0.78 -9.41
C GLN A 147 8.48 -0.37 -8.05
N TYR A 148 7.74 0.42 -7.27
CA TYR A 148 8.13 0.78 -5.90
C TYR A 148 8.17 -0.45 -5.00
N LEU A 149 7.11 -1.28 -5.00
CA LEU A 149 7.04 -2.48 -4.16
C LEU A 149 8.14 -3.48 -4.54
N ALA A 150 8.42 -3.67 -5.83
CA ALA A 150 9.51 -4.52 -6.29
C ALA A 150 10.88 -4.01 -5.84
N TRP A 151 11.09 -2.68 -5.80
CA TRP A 151 12.29 -2.09 -5.22
C TRP A 151 12.37 -2.29 -3.70
N ARG A 152 11.24 -2.17 -2.97
CA ARG A 152 11.20 -2.45 -1.53
C ARG A 152 11.60 -3.88 -1.21
N LEU A 153 11.16 -4.85 -2.01
CA LEU A 153 11.54 -6.27 -1.82
C LEU A 153 13.03 -6.54 -1.99
N SER A 154 13.79 -5.64 -2.64
CA SER A 154 15.25 -5.77 -2.74
C SER A 154 15.99 -5.10 -1.58
N GLN A 155 15.27 -4.50 -0.63
CA GLN A 155 15.84 -3.90 0.58
C GLN A 155 15.81 -4.89 1.75
N ASP A 156 16.60 -4.62 2.80
CA ASP A 156 16.60 -5.40 4.04
C ASP A 156 15.45 -4.94 4.95
N GLU A 157 14.26 -5.51 4.71
CA GLU A 157 13.02 -5.10 5.38
C GLU A 157 12.66 -5.99 6.58
N PRO A 158 12.01 -5.44 7.62
CA PRO A 158 11.39 -6.24 8.66
C PRO A 158 10.40 -7.24 8.06
N LEU A 159 10.35 -8.43 8.65
CA LEU A 159 9.53 -9.55 8.21
C LEU A 159 8.05 -9.13 7.99
N GLY A 160 7.45 -8.38 8.92
CA GLY A 160 6.07 -7.89 8.78
C GLY A 160 5.83 -7.05 7.51
N GLU A 161 6.70 -6.07 7.24
CA GLU A 161 6.58 -5.18 6.07
C GLU A 161 6.83 -5.90 4.74
N LEU A 162 7.71 -6.91 4.76
CA LEU A 162 8.00 -7.75 3.61
C LEU A 162 6.73 -8.46 3.10
N SER A 163 5.91 -9.02 4.00
CA SER A 163 4.65 -9.69 3.63
C SER A 163 3.68 -8.77 2.91
N TYR A 164 3.47 -7.55 3.41
CA TYR A 164 2.56 -6.61 2.77
C TYR A 164 3.09 -6.11 1.42
N SER A 165 4.41 -6.00 1.28
CA SER A 165 5.04 -5.66 0.01
C SER A 165 4.88 -6.78 -1.03
N LEU A 166 5.06 -8.05 -0.62
CA LEU A 166 4.82 -9.23 -1.46
C LEU A 166 3.35 -9.33 -1.87
N LEU A 167 2.44 -9.14 -0.93
CA LEU A 167 0.99 -9.16 -1.18
C LEU A 167 0.58 -8.05 -2.15
N GLY A 168 1.08 -6.84 -1.95
CA GLY A 168 0.82 -5.73 -2.86
C GLY A 168 1.35 -5.99 -4.26
N LEU A 169 2.56 -6.56 -4.38
CA LEU A 169 3.14 -6.92 -5.68
C LEU A 169 2.36 -8.02 -6.39
N LEU A 170 1.89 -9.04 -5.66
CA LEU A 170 1.00 -10.08 -6.16
C LEU A 170 -0.29 -9.50 -6.75
N ILE A 171 -0.92 -8.55 -6.05
CA ILE A 171 -2.14 -7.89 -6.51
C ILE A 171 -1.85 -7.07 -7.78
N VAL A 172 -0.77 -6.28 -7.79
CA VAL A 172 -0.38 -5.50 -8.98
C VAL A 172 -0.08 -6.41 -10.18
N LEU A 173 0.60 -7.54 -9.97
CA LEU A 173 0.84 -8.54 -11.02
C LEU A 173 -0.46 -9.01 -11.65
N LEU A 174 -1.43 -9.41 -10.83
CA LEU A 174 -2.72 -9.90 -11.28
C LEU A 174 -3.53 -8.85 -12.05
N ARG A 175 -3.34 -7.56 -11.75
CA ARG A 175 -3.99 -6.43 -12.45
C ARG A 175 -3.32 -6.05 -13.76
N THR A 176 -1.99 -6.11 -13.82
CA THR A 176 -1.21 -5.44 -14.87
C THR A 176 -0.73 -6.37 -15.98
N GLN A 177 -0.67 -7.68 -15.74
CA GLN A 177 -0.04 -8.63 -16.65
C GLN A 177 -1.02 -9.67 -17.21
N PRO A 178 -0.79 -10.16 -18.44
CA PRO A 178 -1.55 -11.27 -18.99
C PRO A 178 -1.39 -12.54 -18.13
N ARG A 179 -2.51 -13.17 -17.77
CA ARG A 179 -2.55 -14.29 -16.81
C ARG A 179 -1.61 -15.45 -17.16
N GLN A 180 -1.60 -15.83 -18.43
CA GLN A 180 -0.82 -16.97 -18.94
C GLN A 180 0.70 -16.80 -18.72
N GLU A 181 1.17 -15.56 -18.62
CA GLU A 181 2.60 -15.24 -18.46
C GLU A 181 3.02 -15.06 -17.00
N ILE A 182 2.06 -15.02 -16.07
CA ILE A 182 2.33 -14.76 -14.65
C ILE A 182 2.00 -15.92 -13.73
N GLU A 183 1.28 -16.95 -14.17
CA GLU A 183 0.92 -18.10 -13.30
C GLU A 183 2.11 -18.67 -12.51
N PRO A 184 3.28 -18.97 -13.12
CA PRO A 184 4.44 -19.46 -12.36
C PRO A 184 4.95 -18.46 -11.32
N LEU A 185 4.85 -17.16 -11.62
CA LEU A 185 5.30 -16.09 -10.72
C LEU A 185 4.32 -15.86 -9.57
N VAL A 186 3.02 -15.90 -9.86
CA VAL A 186 1.95 -15.83 -8.86
C VAL A 186 2.05 -17.04 -7.94
N GLU A 187 2.30 -18.23 -8.48
CA GLU A 187 2.51 -19.44 -7.70
C GLU A 187 3.71 -19.31 -6.77
N HIS A 188 4.82 -18.79 -7.29
CA HIS A 188 6.03 -18.55 -6.51
C HIS A 188 5.81 -17.53 -5.39
N LEU A 189 5.17 -16.39 -5.67
CA LEU A 189 4.85 -15.39 -4.65
C LEU A 189 3.90 -15.91 -3.59
N ALA A 190 2.90 -16.69 -3.97
CA ALA A 190 1.98 -17.32 -3.03
C ALA A 190 2.69 -18.32 -2.10
N GLU A 191 3.68 -19.06 -2.62
CA GLU A 191 4.51 -19.95 -1.81
C GLU A 191 5.39 -19.19 -0.82
N ILE A 192 5.99 -18.07 -1.23
CA ILE A 192 6.77 -17.22 -0.32
C ILE A 192 5.87 -16.67 0.79
N LEU A 193 4.69 -16.13 0.45
CA LEU A 193 3.73 -15.62 1.41
C LEU A 193 3.30 -16.68 2.42
N LYS A 194 3.02 -17.91 1.95
CA LYS A 194 2.66 -19.03 2.82
C LYS A 194 3.79 -19.38 3.81
N ARG A 195 5.02 -19.56 3.32
CA ARG A 195 6.17 -19.86 4.19
C ARG A 195 6.41 -18.78 5.22
N HIS A 196 6.17 -17.54 4.82
CA HIS A 196 6.29 -16.40 5.69
C HIS A 196 5.24 -16.41 6.79
N GLU A 197 3.99 -16.71 6.46
CA GLU A 197 2.92 -16.88 7.45
C GLU A 197 3.22 -18.02 8.42
N GLU A 198 3.69 -19.17 7.92
CA GLU A 198 4.14 -20.30 8.75
C GLU A 198 5.27 -19.90 9.71
N LEU A 199 6.23 -19.08 9.25
CA LEU A 199 7.31 -18.57 10.08
C LEU A 199 6.80 -17.61 11.18
N VAL A 200 5.89 -16.70 10.83
CA VAL A 200 5.26 -15.78 11.78
C VAL A 200 4.49 -16.56 12.85
N GLN A 201 3.72 -17.58 12.45
CA GLN A 201 3.04 -18.48 13.39
C GLN A 201 4.03 -19.28 14.25
N ALA A 202 5.15 -19.73 13.70
CA ALA A 202 6.17 -20.44 14.47
C ALA A 202 6.83 -19.54 15.54
N ILE A 203 7.04 -18.26 15.22
CA ILE A 203 7.63 -17.28 16.15
C ILE A 203 6.62 -16.86 17.23
N ASN A 204 5.38 -16.57 16.84
CA ASN A 204 4.35 -16.02 17.72
C ASN A 204 3.51 -17.09 18.45
N GLY A 205 3.71 -18.38 18.10
CA GLY A 205 2.94 -19.51 18.60
C GLY A 205 1.67 -19.78 17.79
N PRO A 206 1.05 -20.97 17.97
CA PRO A 206 -0.20 -21.30 17.31
C PRO A 206 -1.29 -20.30 17.72
N LEU A 207 -2.15 -19.91 16.76
CA LEU A 207 -3.36 -19.14 17.05
C LEU A 207 -4.17 -19.88 18.12
N HIS A 208 -4.15 -19.39 19.35
CA HIS A 208 -5.02 -19.91 20.39
C HIS A 208 -6.44 -19.46 20.07
N SER A 209 -7.39 -20.38 19.94
CA SER A 209 -8.79 -20.04 19.65
C SER A 209 -9.45 -19.14 20.69
N THR A 210 -8.85 -19.02 21.88
CA THR A 210 -9.27 -18.15 22.99
C THR A 210 -8.51 -16.84 23.07
N GLU A 211 -7.36 -16.74 22.40
CA GLU A 211 -6.49 -15.56 22.32
C GLU A 211 -5.86 -15.53 20.93
N PRO A 212 -6.65 -15.29 19.86
CA PRO A 212 -6.08 -15.12 18.54
C PRO A 212 -5.05 -13.99 18.62
N CYS A 213 -3.88 -14.18 18.01
CA CYS A 213 -2.94 -13.07 17.82
C CYS A 213 -3.76 -11.92 17.20
N PRO A 214 -3.77 -10.71 17.79
CA PRO A 214 -4.65 -9.67 17.30
C PRO A 214 -4.36 -9.48 15.82
N SER A 215 -5.37 -9.70 14.98
CA SER A 215 -5.24 -9.43 13.55
C SER A 215 -4.80 -7.97 13.38
N GLU A 216 -3.91 -7.75 12.43
CA GLU A 216 -3.32 -6.43 12.22
C GLU A 216 -4.41 -5.38 12.03
N PHE A 217 -4.21 -4.18 12.57
CA PHE A 217 -5.25 -3.14 12.64
C PHE A 217 -5.95 -2.92 11.29
N SER A 218 -5.19 -2.92 10.18
CA SER A 218 -5.75 -2.76 8.84
C SER A 218 -6.76 -3.84 8.43
N ILE A 219 -6.54 -5.08 8.87
CA ILE A 219 -7.42 -6.21 8.59
C ILE A 219 -8.72 -6.06 9.40
N GLN A 220 -8.60 -5.75 10.69
CA GLN A 220 -9.76 -5.50 11.57
C GLN A 220 -10.64 -4.35 11.07
N GLN A 221 -10.03 -3.27 10.60
CA GLN A 221 -10.74 -2.13 10.00
C GLN A 221 -11.28 -2.43 8.59
N GLY A 222 -10.97 -3.61 8.03
CA GLY A 222 -11.48 -4.07 6.75
C GLY A 222 -10.86 -3.38 5.55
N PHE A 223 -9.69 -2.74 5.68
CA PHE A 223 -9.01 -2.07 4.58
C PHE A 223 -8.58 -3.05 3.48
N TRP A 224 -8.36 -4.32 3.84
CA TRP A 224 -8.00 -5.36 2.88
C TRP A 224 -9.20 -6.07 2.24
N LYS A 225 -10.43 -5.93 2.78
CA LYS A 225 -11.63 -6.62 2.26
C LYS A 225 -11.88 -6.37 0.76
N PRO A 226 -11.73 -5.15 0.21
CA PRO A 226 -11.86 -4.93 -1.23
C PRO A 226 -10.82 -5.70 -2.06
N LEU A 227 -9.60 -5.85 -1.52
CA LEU A 227 -8.48 -6.54 -2.17
C LEU A 227 -8.64 -8.07 -2.06
N ALA A 228 -9.14 -8.58 -0.92
CA ALA A 228 -9.50 -9.99 -0.75
C ALA A 228 -10.56 -10.43 -1.77
N LYS A 229 -11.64 -9.64 -1.91
CA LYS A 229 -12.67 -9.88 -2.94
C LYS A 229 -12.09 -9.90 -4.35
N GLU A 230 -11.13 -9.03 -4.63
CA GLU A 230 -10.44 -9.00 -5.90
C GLU A 230 -9.60 -10.27 -6.14
N LEU A 231 -8.82 -10.70 -5.14
CA LEU A 231 -8.04 -11.94 -5.20
C LEU A 231 -8.93 -13.16 -5.45
N ASN A 232 -10.06 -13.26 -4.74
CA ASN A 232 -11.06 -14.31 -4.98
C ASN A 232 -11.57 -14.28 -6.42
N GLY A 233 -11.89 -13.09 -6.95
CA GLY A 233 -12.32 -12.93 -8.34
C GLY A 233 -11.24 -13.26 -9.38
N TYR A 234 -9.96 -13.24 -9.02
CA TYR A 234 -8.87 -13.78 -9.86
C TYR A 234 -8.77 -15.30 -9.73
N ALA A 235 -8.82 -15.82 -8.50
CA ALA A 235 -8.71 -17.26 -8.22
C ALA A 235 -9.76 -18.08 -8.99
N GLU A 236 -11.01 -17.60 -9.05
CA GLU A 236 -12.10 -18.22 -9.82
C GLU A 236 -11.78 -18.42 -11.31
N LYS A 237 -10.82 -17.63 -11.84
CA LYS A 237 -10.47 -17.62 -13.26
C LYS A 237 -9.12 -18.26 -13.54
N ILE A 238 -8.45 -18.83 -12.53
CA ILE A 238 -7.21 -19.58 -12.67
C ILE A 238 -7.53 -21.04 -12.97
N ASN A 239 -6.80 -21.64 -13.92
CA ASN A 239 -7.01 -23.02 -14.33
C ASN A 239 -6.37 -24.03 -13.37
N SER A 240 -5.17 -23.73 -12.84
CA SER A 240 -4.51 -24.56 -11.83
C SER A 240 -5.34 -24.60 -10.53
N PRO A 241 -5.80 -25.80 -10.10
CA PRO A 241 -6.50 -25.95 -8.82
C PRO A 241 -5.65 -25.52 -7.62
N GLU A 242 -4.36 -25.85 -7.63
CA GLU A 242 -3.43 -25.55 -6.54
C GLU A 242 -3.23 -24.05 -6.37
N LEU A 243 -3.03 -23.34 -7.48
CA LEU A 243 -2.88 -21.88 -7.46
C LEU A 243 -4.18 -21.18 -7.06
N ARG A 244 -5.33 -21.69 -7.51
CA ARG A 244 -6.65 -21.20 -7.09
C ARG A 244 -6.82 -21.31 -5.58
N GLU A 245 -6.56 -22.48 -5.01
CA GLU A 245 -6.69 -22.72 -3.56
C GLU A 245 -5.78 -21.79 -2.77
N ARG A 246 -4.54 -21.58 -3.23
CA ARG A 246 -3.60 -20.64 -2.58
C ARG A 246 -4.11 -19.20 -2.59
N LEU A 247 -4.60 -18.71 -3.73
CA LEU A 247 -5.14 -17.34 -3.80
C LEU A 247 -6.40 -17.16 -2.94
N GLN A 248 -7.26 -18.19 -2.87
CA GLN A 248 -8.44 -18.17 -1.99
C GLN A 248 -8.04 -18.17 -0.52
N PHE A 249 -7.01 -18.94 -0.15
CA PHE A 249 -6.47 -18.92 1.20
C PHE A 249 -5.89 -17.55 1.56
N ILE A 250 -5.07 -16.95 0.69
CA ILE A 250 -4.55 -15.58 0.91
C ILE A 250 -5.69 -14.56 1.00
N ALA A 251 -6.75 -14.71 0.20
CA ALA A 251 -7.91 -13.82 0.29
C ALA A 251 -8.62 -13.97 1.65
N LEU A 252 -8.73 -15.18 2.19
CA LEU A 252 -9.37 -15.44 3.48
C LEU A 252 -8.61 -14.77 4.63
N THR A 253 -7.28 -14.85 4.65
CA THR A 253 -6.46 -14.22 5.72
C THR A 253 -6.56 -12.70 5.75
N LEU A 254 -7.10 -12.08 4.70
CA LEU A 254 -7.35 -10.64 4.60
C LEU A 254 -8.78 -10.23 4.99
N GLU A 255 -9.65 -11.19 5.27
CA GLU A 255 -11.05 -10.96 5.67
C GLU A 255 -11.31 -11.19 7.17
N GLU A 256 -10.44 -11.94 7.86
CA GLU A 256 -10.52 -12.34 9.28
C GLU A 256 -10.26 -11.19 10.28
#